data_AF-A0A8K0GHH9-F1
#
_entry.id   AF-A0A8K0GHH9-F1
#
_cell.length_a   1.000
_cell.length_b   1.000
_cell.length_c   1.000
_cell.angle_alpha   90.00
_cell.angle_beta   90.00
_cell.angle_gamma   90.00
#
_symmetry.space_group_name_H-M   'P 1'
#
loop_
_entity.id
_entity.type
_entity.pdbx_description
1 polymer ?
#
loop_
_entity_poly.entity_id
_entity_poly.type
_entity_poly.pdbx_seq_one_letter_code
_entity_poly.pdbx_strand_id
1 'polypeptide(L)'
;MRRLRDIKNDPVRYEAIKEKERKRYHERVRAGKIKKTKDLSCCDQKSIRKRWGNYSKRYYNSMKNRKKIVEQLEINTPLDSPHPLDVNMDYCLENNNNLETPSRQDTPNTRQG
;
A
#
# COMPACT_ATOMS: atom_id res chain seq x y z
N MET A 1 8.97 -1.33 23.72
CA MET A 1 7.85 -1.61 22.79
C MET A 1 6.53 -2.04 23.47
N ARG A 2 6.49 -2.45 24.76
CA ARG A 2 5.24 -2.88 25.43
C ARG A 2 4.20 -1.75 25.59
N ARG A 3 4.64 -0.54 25.99
CA ARG A 3 3.79 0.62 26.31
C ARG A 3 2.82 1.11 25.21
N LEU A 4 3.11 0.85 23.93
CA LEU A 4 2.23 1.24 22.80
C LEU A 4 1.09 0.25 22.56
N ARG A 5 1.26 -1.02 22.94
CA ARG A 5 0.20 -2.04 22.81
C ARG A 5 -0.84 -1.86 23.91
N ASP A 6 -0.39 -1.53 25.11
CA ASP A 6 -1.25 -1.34 26.29
C ASP A 6 -2.30 -0.24 26.09
N ILE A 7 -1.97 0.82 25.33
CA ILE A 7 -2.90 1.91 25.03
C ILE A 7 -3.97 1.50 24.01
N LYS A 8 -3.65 0.63 23.06
CA LYS A 8 -4.63 0.12 22.08
C LYS A 8 -5.61 -0.88 22.69
N ASN A 9 -5.22 -1.52 23.78
CA ASN A 9 -6.04 -2.50 24.48
C ASN A 9 -7.11 -1.84 25.36
N ASP A 10 -6.99 -0.54 25.66
CA ASP A 10 -8.02 0.25 26.35
C ASP A 10 -8.75 1.15 25.33
N PRO A 11 -9.99 0.79 24.93
CA PRO A 11 -10.71 1.52 23.88
C PRO A 11 -11.06 2.95 24.29
N VAL A 12 -11.30 3.21 25.58
CA VAL A 12 -11.69 4.54 26.08
C VAL A 12 -10.49 5.48 26.02
N ARG A 13 -9.32 5.03 26.51
CA ARG A 13 -8.09 5.83 26.44
C ARG A 13 -7.61 6.01 25.00
N TYR A 14 -7.78 5.01 24.15
CA TYR A 14 -7.44 5.10 22.74
C TYR A 14 -8.28 6.15 22.00
N GLU A 15 -9.60 6.15 22.18
CA GLU A 15 -10.50 7.16 21.59
C GLU A 15 -10.17 8.58 22.09
N ALA A 16 -9.90 8.75 23.39
CA ALA A 16 -9.51 10.04 23.93
C ALA A 16 -8.21 10.59 23.30
N ILE A 17 -7.23 9.73 23.03
CA ILE A 17 -5.99 10.10 22.34
C ILE A 17 -6.28 10.48 20.89
N LYS A 18 -7.09 9.68 20.17
CA LYS A 18 -7.50 9.99 18.79
C LYS A 18 -8.21 11.33 18.70
N GLU A 19 -9.13 11.61 19.62
CA GLU A 19 -9.84 12.87 19.68
C GLU A 19 -8.89 14.06 19.87
N LYS A 20 -7.92 13.92 20.78
CA LYS A 20 -6.87 14.92 20.99
C LYS A 20 -6.02 15.14 19.74
N GLU A 21 -5.65 14.08 19.04
CA GLU A 21 -4.91 14.18 17.78
C GLU A 21 -5.73 14.86 16.66
N ARG A 22 -7.03 14.52 16.54
CA ARG A 22 -7.95 15.18 15.60
C ARG A 22 -8.02 16.68 15.86
N LYS A 23 -8.24 17.08 17.12
CA LYS A 23 -8.28 18.50 17.53
C LYS A 23 -6.98 19.23 17.17
N ARG A 24 -5.83 18.65 17.53
CA ARG A 24 -4.51 19.20 17.19
C ARG A 24 -4.30 19.34 15.69
N TYR A 25 -4.77 18.37 14.89
CA TYR A 25 -4.70 18.46 13.44
C TYR A 25 -5.53 19.63 12.92
N HIS A 26 -6.79 19.76 13.35
CA HIS A 26 -7.66 20.86 12.94
C HIS A 26 -7.11 22.23 13.35
N GLU A 27 -6.56 22.37 14.54
CA GLU A 27 -5.88 23.59 14.98
C GLU A 27 -4.70 23.96 14.07
N ARG A 28 -3.88 22.99 13.68
CA ARG A 28 -2.75 23.22 12.77
C ARG A 28 -3.19 23.56 11.34
N VAL A 29 -4.29 22.98 10.87
CA VAL A 29 -4.91 23.35 9.59
C VAL A 29 -5.42 24.78 9.66
N ARG A 30 -6.17 25.15 10.71
CA ARG A 30 -6.66 26.53 10.91
C ARG A 30 -5.52 27.54 11.01
N ALA A 31 -4.43 27.20 11.70
CA ALA A 31 -3.24 28.04 11.82
C ALA A 31 -2.39 28.10 10.54
N GLY A 32 -2.81 27.49 9.43
CA GLY A 32 -2.07 27.48 8.15
C GLY A 32 -0.78 26.66 8.16
N LYS A 33 -0.49 25.94 9.25
CA LYS A 33 0.71 25.10 9.41
C LYS A 33 0.62 23.79 8.62
N ILE A 34 -0.59 23.35 8.28
CA ILE A 34 -0.84 22.19 7.41
C ILE A 34 -1.63 22.69 6.21
N LYS A 35 -1.02 22.65 5.03
CA LYS A 35 -1.66 22.97 3.75
C LYS A 35 -2.04 21.68 3.03
N LYS A 36 -3.21 21.64 2.39
CA LYS A 36 -3.56 20.52 1.51
C LYS A 36 -2.77 20.65 0.21
N THR A 37 -2.58 19.55 -0.51
CA THR A 37 -1.83 19.57 -1.78
C THR A 37 -2.37 20.58 -2.78
N LYS A 38 -3.69 20.77 -2.84
CA LYS A 38 -4.34 21.77 -3.71
C LYS A 38 -4.04 23.22 -3.32
N ASP A 39 -3.71 23.46 -2.06
CA ASP A 39 -3.41 24.79 -1.52
C ASP A 39 -1.89 25.12 -1.61
N LEU A 40 -1.09 24.21 -2.17
CA LEU A 40 0.34 24.39 -2.41
C LEU A 40 0.60 25.00 -3.79
N SER A 41 1.71 25.72 -3.92
CA SER A 41 2.22 26.20 -5.21
C SER A 41 2.49 25.02 -6.16
N CYS A 42 2.39 25.27 -7.47
CA CYS A 42 2.71 24.28 -8.50
C CYS A 42 4.13 23.67 -8.31
N CYS A 43 5.10 24.51 -7.95
CA CYS A 43 6.48 24.06 -7.68
C CYS A 43 6.55 23.07 -6.49
N ASP A 44 5.84 23.37 -5.40
CA ASP A 44 5.79 22.51 -4.22
C ASP A 44 5.05 21.20 -4.50
N GLN A 45 3.94 21.27 -5.23
CA GLN A 45 3.24 20.06 -5.67
C GLN A 45 4.14 19.17 -6.51
N LYS A 46 4.90 19.75 -7.44
CA LYS A 46 5.86 19.01 -8.30
C LYS A 46 6.97 18.37 -7.47
N SER A 47 7.53 19.10 -6.50
CA SER A 47 8.60 18.57 -5.63
C SER A 47 8.12 17.40 -4.77
N ILE A 48 6.90 17.49 -4.23
CA ILE A 48 6.26 16.43 -3.45
C ILE A 48 5.99 15.20 -4.33
N ARG A 49 5.40 15.39 -5.52
CA ARG A 49 5.15 14.28 -6.47
C ARG A 49 6.45 13.57 -6.87
N LYS A 50 7.52 14.32 -7.14
CA LYS A 50 8.85 13.75 -7.43
C LYS A 50 9.36 12.92 -6.25
N ARG A 51 9.22 13.42 -5.02
CA ARG A 51 9.60 12.69 -3.80
C ARG A 51 8.80 11.40 -3.63
N TRP A 52 7.49 11.42 -3.86
CA TRP A 52 6.64 10.22 -3.83
C TRP A 52 7.06 9.19 -4.88
N GLY A 53 7.37 9.62 -6.09
CA GLY A 53 7.92 8.74 -7.13
C GLY A 53 9.21 8.05 -6.69
N ASN A 54 10.12 8.79 -6.06
CA ASN A 54 11.36 8.23 -5.53
C ASN A 54 11.12 7.21 -4.42
N TYR A 55 10.21 7.49 -3.49
CA TYR A 55 9.87 6.54 -2.42
C TYR A 55 9.22 5.28 -2.96
N SER A 56 8.30 5.42 -3.91
CA SER A 56 7.68 4.28 -4.60
C SER A 56 8.74 3.40 -5.27
N LYS A 57 9.64 4.01 -6.06
CA LYS A 57 10.75 3.28 -6.70
C LYS A 57 11.64 2.55 -5.69
N ARG A 58 12.01 3.22 -4.57
CA ARG A 58 12.80 2.60 -3.50
C ARG A 58 12.09 1.40 -2.88
N TYR A 59 10.79 1.52 -2.61
CA TYR A 59 9.98 0.43 -2.07
C TYR A 59 9.94 -0.76 -3.03
N TYR A 60 9.62 -0.54 -4.31
CA TYR A 60 9.60 -1.62 -5.30
C TYR A 60 10.95 -2.30 -5.48
N ASN A 61 12.04 -1.53 -5.53
CA ASN A 61 13.39 -2.09 -5.60
C ASN A 61 13.72 -2.94 -4.38
N SER A 62 13.35 -2.48 -3.18
CA SER A 62 13.55 -3.23 -1.94
C SER A 62 12.76 -4.55 -1.96
N MET A 63 11.50 -4.51 -2.38
CA MET A 63 10.67 -5.71 -2.52
C MET A 63 11.24 -6.69 -3.56
N LYS A 64 11.73 -6.18 -4.70
CA LYS A 64 12.37 -7.00 -5.73
C LYS A 64 13.64 -7.68 -5.20
N ASN A 65 14.48 -6.94 -4.48
CA ASN A 65 15.69 -7.51 -3.89
C ASN A 65 15.37 -8.55 -2.82
N ARG A 66 14.35 -8.30 -1.98
CA ARG A 66 13.91 -9.29 -0.99
C ARG A 66 13.45 -10.58 -1.66
N LYS A 67 12.69 -10.50 -2.76
CA LYS A 67 12.28 -11.69 -3.53
C LYS A 67 13.49 -12.45 -4.08
N LYS A 68 14.46 -11.75 -4.69
CA LYS A 68 15.70 -12.37 -5.19
C LYS A 68 16.49 -13.09 -4.10
N ILE A 69 16.59 -12.51 -2.90
CA ILE A 69 17.27 -13.13 -1.78
C ILE A 69 16.55 -14.41 -1.34
N VAL A 70 15.22 -14.38 -1.26
CA VAL A 70 14.43 -15.58 -0.92
C VAL A 70 14.63 -16.67 -1.96
N GLU A 71 14.54 -16.35 -3.25
CA GLU A 71 14.77 -17.29 -4.35
C GLU A 71 16.19 -17.88 -4.31
N GLN A 72 17.21 -17.05 -4.05
CA GLN A 72 18.59 -17.54 -3.88
C GLN A 72 18.74 -18.44 -2.66
N LEU A 73 18.07 -18.13 -1.55
CA LEU A 73 18.10 -18.99 -0.37
C LEU A 73 17.38 -20.32 -0.66
N GLU A 74 16.23 -20.32 -1.31
CA GLU A 74 15.52 -21.54 -1.71
C GLU A 74 16.39 -22.43 -2.62
N ILE A 75 17.09 -21.85 -3.61
CA ILE A 75 18.01 -22.59 -4.49
C ILE A 75 19.19 -23.20 -3.72
N ASN A 76 19.71 -22.49 -2.71
CA ASN A 76 20.88 -22.92 -1.95
C ASN A 76 20.53 -23.66 -0.65
N THR A 77 19.24 -23.84 -0.36
CA THR A 77 18.80 -24.64 0.78
C THR A 77 18.79 -26.10 0.31
N PRO A 78 19.62 -26.98 0.90
CA PRO A 78 19.57 -28.40 0.55
C PRO A 78 18.14 -28.90 0.80
N LEU A 79 17.61 -29.67 -0.15
CA LEU A 79 16.33 -30.36 0.01
C LEU A 79 16.40 -31.16 1.31
N ASP A 80 15.47 -30.91 2.24
CA ASP A 80 15.26 -31.83 3.35
C ASP A 80 15.01 -33.23 2.74
N SER A 81 15.78 -34.20 3.24
CA SER A 81 15.89 -35.62 2.86
C SER A 81 14.60 -36.30 2.32
N PRO A 82 14.76 -37.44 1.61
CA PRO A 82 14.45 -37.56 0.19
C PRO A 82 12.97 -37.36 -0.14
N HIS A 83 12.72 -36.73 -1.29
CA HIS A 83 11.40 -36.61 -1.90
C HIS A 83 10.78 -38.01 -2.09
N PRO A 84 9.64 -38.35 -1.45
CA PRO A 84 8.82 -39.42 -1.98
C PRO A 84 8.36 -38.95 -3.35
N LEU A 85 8.68 -39.72 -4.39
CA LEU A 85 8.09 -39.53 -5.72
C LEU A 85 6.59 -39.79 -5.59
N ASP A 86 5.82 -38.76 -5.26
CA ASP A 86 4.36 -38.81 -5.37
C ASP A 86 4.01 -38.79 -6.86
N VAL A 87 3.84 -40.00 -7.38
CA VAL A 87 3.25 -40.29 -8.66
C VAL A 87 1.78 -39.88 -8.58
N ASN A 88 1.45 -38.65 -9.00
CA ASN A 88 0.18 -38.29 -9.64
C ASN A 88 0.14 -36.77 -9.89
N MET A 89 0.77 -36.37 -10.99
CA MET A 89 0.66 -35.03 -11.55
C MET A 89 -0.45 -35.04 -12.61
N ASP A 90 -1.71 -35.19 -12.18
CA ASP A 90 -2.88 -35.03 -13.04
C ASP A 90 -3.44 -33.61 -12.87
N TYR A 91 -3.10 -32.80 -13.87
CA TYR A 91 -3.73 -31.56 -14.31
C TYR A 91 -5.02 -31.12 -13.60
N CYS A 92 -4.95 -29.99 -12.89
CA CYS A 92 -6.08 -29.08 -12.74
C CYS A 92 -5.59 -27.65 -12.98
N LEU A 93 -5.32 -27.33 -14.25
CA LEU A 93 -5.06 -25.96 -14.70
C LEU A 93 -6.19 -25.51 -15.61
N GLU A 94 -7.37 -25.29 -15.06
CA GLU A 94 -8.44 -24.54 -15.74
C GLU A 94 -9.48 -24.10 -14.72
N ASN A 95 -9.38 -22.86 -14.26
CA ASN A 95 -10.51 -21.97 -13.94
C ASN A 95 -9.99 -20.66 -13.34
N ASN A 96 -9.99 -19.60 -14.15
CA ASN A 96 -10.40 -18.23 -13.82
C ASN A 96 -9.96 -17.25 -14.93
N ASN A 97 -10.38 -17.52 -16.17
CA ASN A 97 -10.59 -16.46 -17.15
C ASN A 97 -12.08 -16.13 -17.10
N ASN A 98 -12.47 -15.11 -16.33
CA ASN A 98 -13.67 -14.29 -16.55
C ASN A 98 -13.83 -13.28 -15.40
N LEU A 99 -13.21 -12.12 -15.56
CA LEU A 99 -13.77 -10.86 -15.09
C LEU A 99 -13.40 -9.81 -16.14
N GLU A 100 -14.20 -9.82 -17.21
CA GLU A 100 -14.33 -8.70 -18.13
C GLU A 100 -14.56 -7.44 -17.29
N THR A 101 -13.61 -6.51 -17.35
CA THR A 101 -13.84 -5.16 -16.85
C THR A 101 -14.89 -4.51 -17.74
N PRO A 102 -16.01 -3.99 -17.22
CA PRO A 102 -16.93 -3.23 -18.05
C PRO A 102 -16.20 -2.00 -18.60
N SER A 103 -16.13 -1.96 -19.93
CA SER A 103 -15.67 -0.86 -20.74
C SER A 103 -16.33 0.44 -20.26
N ARG A 104 -15.50 1.46 -20.00
CA ARG A 104 -15.93 2.79 -19.61
C ARG A 104 -16.78 3.35 -20.75
N GLN A 105 -18.10 3.34 -20.60
CA GLN A 105 -19.00 4.00 -21.53
C GLN A 105 -18.72 5.49 -21.51
N ASP A 106 -18.24 6.01 -22.64
CA ASP A 106 -18.12 7.44 -22.89
C ASP A 106 -19.52 8.06 -22.87
N THR A 107 -19.82 8.83 -21.83
CA THR A 107 -21.02 9.66 -21.82
C THR A 107 -20.80 10.85 -22.76
N PRO A 108 -21.64 11.08 -23.77
CA PRO A 108 -21.53 12.25 -24.63
C PRO A 108 -21.86 13.51 -23.84
N ASN A 109 -20.97 14.50 -23.97
CA ASN A 109 -21.08 15.83 -23.41
C ASN A 109 -22.22 16.61 -24.09
N THR A 110 -23.38 16.69 -23.46
CA THR A 110 -24.46 17.58 -23.91
C THR A 110 -24.13 19.01 -23.51
N ARG A 111 -23.53 19.77 -24.44
CA ARG A 111 -23.59 21.23 -24.43
C ARG A 111 -25.01 21.65 -24.78
N GLN A 112 -25.73 22.23 -23.83
CA GLN A 112 -26.87 23.11 -24.13
C GLN A 112 -26.32 24.54 -24.19
N GLY A 113 -26.73 25.25 -25.25
CA GLY A 113 -26.27 26.59 -25.61
C GLY A 113 -26.87 27.70 -24.76
#